data_AF-A0A371MSP7-F1
#
_entry.id   AF-A0A371MSP7-F1
#
_cell.length_a   1.000
_cell.length_b   1.000
_cell.length_c   1.000
_cell.angle_alpha   90.00
_cell.angle_beta   90.00
_cell.angle_gamma   90.00
#
_symmetry.space_group_name_H-M   'P 1'
#
loop_
_entity.id
_entity.type
_entity.pdbx_description
1 polymer ?
#
loop_
_entity_poly.entity_id
_entity_poly.type
_entity_poly.pdbx_seq_one_letter_code
_entity_poly.pdbx_strand_id
1 'polypeptide(L)'
;RLEEYAEMMNVDLDAGNWHFLRPDDHDHAKEVVQETYGVTFEKTSETESSMYMYSHLGLLLLANADGYVERAYTGNDPAGDRVWSDLETVLQA
;
A
#
# COMPACT_ATOMS: atom_id res chain seq x y z
N ARG A 1 -1.59 -9.66 -15.33
CA ARG A 1 -1.42 -9.75 -13.85
C ARG A 1 -1.81 -8.46 -13.11
N LEU A 2 -1.22 -7.28 -13.39
CA LEU A 2 -1.65 -6.04 -12.71
C LEU A 2 -2.97 -5.47 -13.27
N GLU A 3 -3.17 -5.51 -14.59
CA GLU A 3 -4.44 -5.12 -15.22
C GLU A 3 -5.60 -6.00 -14.77
N GLU A 4 -5.43 -7.33 -14.79
CA GLU A 4 -6.42 -8.29 -14.26
C GLU A 4 -6.72 -8.06 -12.77
N TYR A 5 -5.71 -7.65 -11.98
CA TYR A 5 -5.92 -7.31 -10.57
C TYR A 5 -6.69 -5.99 -10.42
N ALA A 6 -6.42 -4.99 -11.26
CA ALA A 6 -7.16 -3.75 -11.31
C ALA A 6 -8.65 -4.00 -11.64
N GLU A 7 -8.94 -4.85 -12.62
CA GLU A 7 -10.29 -5.27 -12.97
C GLU A 7 -10.98 -5.97 -11.78
N MET A 8 -10.29 -6.92 -11.13
CA MET A 8 -10.81 -7.63 -9.96
C MET A 8 -11.14 -6.70 -8.79
N MET A 9 -10.33 -5.66 -8.59
CA MET A 9 -10.49 -4.67 -7.52
C MET A 9 -11.34 -3.46 -7.95
N ASN A 10 -11.90 -3.47 -9.16
CA ASN A 10 -12.70 -2.37 -9.72
C ASN A 10 -11.98 -1.01 -9.71
N VAL A 11 -10.70 -1.01 -10.08
CA VAL A 11 -9.85 0.18 -10.23
C VAL A 11 -9.98 0.73 -11.65
N ASP A 12 -10.30 2.02 -11.77
CA ASP A 12 -10.26 2.75 -13.04
C ASP A 12 -8.82 3.19 -13.35
N LEU A 13 -8.17 2.52 -14.29
CA LEU A 13 -6.79 2.83 -14.70
C LEU A 13 -6.71 4.10 -15.56
N ASP A 14 -7.81 4.53 -16.18
CA ASP A 14 -7.86 5.72 -17.05
C ASP A 14 -8.10 7.02 -16.26
N ALA A 15 -8.51 6.91 -14.99
CA ALA A 15 -8.75 8.06 -14.11
C ALA A 15 -7.47 8.88 -13.78
N GLY A 16 -6.28 8.31 -14.00
CA GLY A 16 -5.00 9.00 -13.82
C GLY A 16 -4.61 9.30 -12.37
N ASN A 17 -5.35 8.78 -11.39
CA ASN A 17 -5.12 8.97 -9.95
C ASN A 17 -4.80 7.66 -9.20
N TRP A 18 -4.65 6.54 -9.91
CA TRP A 18 -4.25 5.26 -9.33
C TRP A 18 -3.01 4.71 -10.02
N HIS A 19 -2.00 4.33 -9.24
CA HIS A 19 -0.74 3.81 -9.76
C HIS A 19 -0.31 2.55 -9.01
N PHE A 20 0.01 1.49 -9.74
CA PHE A 20 0.75 0.36 -9.19
C PHE A 20 2.25 0.63 -9.30
N LEU A 21 2.92 0.74 -8.16
CA LEU A 21 4.36 1.01 -8.10
C LEU A 21 5.12 -0.28 -7.82
N ARG A 22 6.27 -0.43 -8.49
CA ARG A 22 7.17 -1.56 -8.29
C ARG A 22 8.61 -1.04 -8.30
N PRO A 23 9.37 -1.21 -7.19
CA PRO A 23 10.80 -0.97 -7.19
C PRO A 23 11.50 -1.87 -8.21
N ASP A 24 12.57 -1.37 -8.81
CA ASP A 24 13.31 -2.05 -9.88
C ASP A 24 13.97 -3.35 -9.41
N ASP A 25 14.39 -3.37 -8.14
CA ASP A 25 15.01 -4.53 -7.51
C ASP A 25 14.69 -4.63 -6.00
N HIS A 26 15.27 -5.66 -5.37
CA HIS A 26 15.03 -5.99 -3.98
C HIS A 26 15.70 -5.00 -3.00
N ASP A 27 16.83 -4.42 -3.36
CA ASP A 27 17.53 -3.48 -2.48
C ASP A 27 16.79 -2.14 -2.49
N HIS A 28 16.33 -1.68 -3.66
CA HIS A 28 15.44 -0.53 -3.78
C HIS A 28 14.10 -0.77 -3.05
N ALA A 29 13.57 -2.00 -3.07
CA ALA A 29 12.38 -2.34 -2.28
C ALA A 29 12.63 -2.22 -0.76
N LYS A 30 13.82 -2.57 -0.26
CA LYS A 30 14.18 -2.39 1.15
C LYS A 30 14.33 -0.92 1.51
N GLU A 31 15.04 -0.15 0.70
CA GLU A 31 15.23 1.29 0.90
C GLU A 31 13.88 2.02 1.03
N VAL A 32 12.95 1.73 0.12
CA VAL A 32 11.62 2.36 0.14
C VAL A 32 10.78 1.80 1.29
N VAL A 33 10.53 0.50 1.31
CA VAL A 33 9.49 -0.06 2.20
C VAL A 33 9.98 -0.18 3.64
N GLN A 34 11.22 -0.62 3.87
CA GLN A 34 11.77 -0.78 5.23
C GLN A 34 12.36 0.52 5.76
N GLU A 35 13.27 1.16 5.02
CA GLU A 35 14.03 2.30 5.56
C GLU A 35 13.22 3.59 5.54
N THR A 36 12.47 3.87 4.47
CA THR A 36 11.67 5.09 4.35
C THR A 36 10.34 4.97 5.10
N TYR A 37 9.59 3.89 4.88
CA TYR A 37 8.25 3.71 5.45
C TYR A 37 8.20 2.88 6.73
N GLY A 38 9.32 2.30 7.18
CA GLY A 38 9.38 1.55 8.43
C GLY A 38 8.64 0.20 8.41
N VAL A 39 8.27 -0.31 7.23
CA VAL A 39 7.53 -1.56 7.08
C VAL A 39 8.51 -2.71 6.88
N THR A 40 8.80 -3.43 7.96
CA THR A 40 9.59 -4.66 7.85
C THR A 40 8.80 -5.73 7.11
N PHE A 41 9.46 -6.38 6.15
CA PHE A 41 8.94 -7.56 5.48
C PHE A 41 9.99 -8.68 5.48
N GLU A 42 9.52 -9.92 5.64
CA GLU A 42 10.37 -11.11 5.66
C GLU A 42 9.78 -12.19 4.76
N LYS A 43 10.62 -12.77 3.90
CA LYS A 43 10.24 -13.89 3.06
C LYS A 43 9.98 -15.10 3.93
N THR A 44 8.79 -15.69 3.85
CA THR A 44 8.48 -16.93 4.55
C THR A 44 8.97 -18.14 3.75
N SER A 45 9.23 -19.26 4.42
CA SER A 45 9.59 -20.51 3.75
C SER A 45 8.51 -20.93 2.75
N GLU A 46 8.93 -21.54 1.64
CA GLU A 46 8.01 -22.16 0.69
C GLU A 46 7.23 -23.28 1.38
N THR A 47 5.92 -23.32 1.15
CA THR A 47 5.09 -24.43 1.59
C THR A 47 4.92 -25.41 0.43
N GLU A 48 4.60 -26.67 0.71
CA GLU A 48 4.38 -27.72 -0.31
C GLU A 48 3.31 -27.35 -1.35
N SER A 49 2.49 -26.32 -1.10
CA SER A 49 1.35 -25.92 -1.93
C SER A 49 1.41 -24.48 -2.47
N SER A 50 2.46 -23.68 -2.23
CA SER A 50 2.48 -22.29 -2.71
C SER A 50 3.85 -21.71 -3.05
N MET A 51 3.83 -20.72 -3.94
CA MET A 51 4.89 -19.70 -4.06
C MET A 51 5.21 -19.13 -2.67
N TYR A 52 6.45 -18.71 -2.46
CA TYR A 52 6.87 -18.01 -1.25
C TYR A 52 5.94 -16.81 -0.95
N MET A 53 5.64 -16.60 0.33
CA MET A 53 4.86 -15.47 0.83
C MET A 53 5.80 -14.51 1.57
N TYR A 54 5.26 -13.36 1.99
CA TYR A 54 5.96 -12.42 2.86
C TYR A 54 5.12 -12.13 4.10
N SER A 55 5.74 -12.27 5.27
CA SER A 55 5.25 -11.63 6.47
C SER A 55 5.52 -10.14 6.33
N HIS A 56 4.48 -9.31 6.38
CA HIS A 56 4.59 -7.86 6.26
C HIS A 56 3.48 -7.18 7.04
N LEU A 57 3.72 -5.94 7.46
CA LEU A 57 2.67 -5.09 8.02
C LEU A 57 1.84 -4.50 6.87
N GLY A 58 0.54 -4.73 6.87
CA GLY A 58 -0.38 -3.96 6.03
C GLY A 58 -0.42 -2.52 6.53
N LEU A 59 0.04 -1.58 5.70
CA LEU A 59 0.10 -0.15 6.00
C LEU A 59 -0.59 0.64 4.88
N LEU A 60 -1.53 1.50 5.26
CA LEU A 60 -2.13 2.52 4.40
C LEU A 60 -1.81 3.89 5.00
N LEU A 61 -1.33 4.82 4.16
CA LEU A 61 -1.00 6.18 4.56
C LEU A 61 -1.90 7.18 3.85
N LEU A 62 -2.35 8.20 4.59
CA LEU A 62 -3.01 9.39 4.04
C LEU A 62 -2.03 10.55 4.16
N ALA A 63 -1.59 11.08 3.03
CA ALA A 63 -0.67 12.22 2.96
C ALA A 63 -1.34 13.44 2.33
N ASN A 64 -1.01 14.64 2.81
CA ASN A 64 -1.53 15.90 2.28
C ASN A 64 -0.72 16.40 1.07
N ALA A 65 -1.16 17.51 0.47
CA ALA A 65 -0.53 18.09 -0.73
C ALA A 65 0.90 18.61 -0.50
N ASP A 66 1.26 18.93 0.74
CA ASP A 66 2.61 19.35 1.15
C ASP A 66 3.55 18.16 1.40
N GLY A 67 3.05 16.93 1.26
CA GLY A 67 3.82 15.69 1.43
C GLY A 67 3.92 15.20 2.88
N TYR A 68 3.15 15.77 3.81
CA TYR A 68 3.10 15.27 5.18
C TYR A 68 2.12 14.12 5.32
N VAL A 69 2.52 13.09 6.07
CA VAL A 69 1.62 12.00 6.46
C VAL A 69 0.70 12.49 7.57
N GLU A 70 -0.60 12.56 7.29
CA GLU A 70 -1.64 13.00 8.21
C GLU A 70 -2.16 11.84 9.06
N ARG A 71 -2.31 10.64 8.47
CA ARG A 71 -2.83 9.44 9.13
C ARG A 71 -2.14 8.17 8.63
N ALA A 72 -2.10 7.15 9.48
CA ALA A 72 -1.63 5.81 9.16
C ALA A 72 -2.63 4.76 9.67
N TYR A 73 -2.92 3.76 8.85
CA TYR A 73 -3.85 2.68 9.15
C TYR A 73 -3.15 1.34 8.99
N THR A 74 -3.43 0.40 9.89
CA THR A 74 -2.84 -0.95 9.89
C THR A 74 -3.90 -2.01 10.16
N GLY A 75 -3.63 -3.24 9.74
CA GLY A 75 -4.52 -4.39 9.92
C GLY A 75 -5.12 -4.87 8.61
N ASN A 76 -6.05 -5.83 8.68
CA ASN A 76 -6.59 -6.52 7.50
C ASN A 76 -7.84 -5.86 6.90
N ASP A 77 -8.41 -4.88 7.60
CA ASP A 77 -9.57 -4.13 7.13
C ASP A 77 -9.31 -2.65 7.44
N PRO A 78 -8.82 -1.87 6.46
CA PRO A 78 -8.67 -0.44 6.62
C PRO A 78 -10.08 0.14 6.58
N ALA A 79 -10.74 0.21 7.74
CA ALA A 79 -12.11 0.69 7.93
C ALA A 79 -12.47 1.83 6.96
N GLY A 80 -13.06 1.49 5.81
CA GLY A 80 -13.09 2.38 4.64
C GLY A 80 -13.77 3.71 4.93
N ASP A 81 -14.86 3.66 5.69
CA ASP A 81 -15.60 4.83 6.16
C ASP A 81 -14.72 5.79 6.99
N ARG A 82 -13.79 5.24 7.79
CA ARG A 82 -12.84 6.03 8.57
C ARG A 82 -11.82 6.72 7.66
N VAL A 83 -11.24 5.98 6.71
CA VAL A 83 -10.28 6.55 5.75
C VAL A 83 -10.93 7.66 4.94
N TRP A 84 -12.17 7.45 4.49
CA TRP A 84 -12.95 8.45 3.78
C TRP A 84 -13.20 9.71 4.63
N SER A 85 -13.66 9.54 5.88
CA SER A 85 -13.93 10.67 6.77
C SER A 85 -12.65 11.46 7.12
N ASP A 86 -11.52 10.78 7.31
CA ASP A 86 -10.24 11.43 7.54
C ASP A 86 -9.76 12.19 6.30
N LEU A 87 -9.97 11.65 5.09
CA LEU A 87 -9.66 12.34 3.84
C LEU A 87 -10.47 13.64 3.72
N GLU A 88 -11.77 13.61 4.00
CA GLU A 88 -12.62 14.82 4.01
C GLU A 88 -12.09 15.88 4.98
N THR A 89 -11.56 15.45 6.13
CA THR A 89 -10.95 16.35 7.11
C THR A 89 -9.65 16.99 6.59
N VAL A 90 -8.78 16.19 5.97
CA VAL A 90 -7.50 16.67 5.41
C VAL A 90 -7.71 17.64 4.26
N LEU A 91 -8.75 17.44 3.43
CA LEU A 91 -9.08 18.34 2.33
C LEU A 91 -9.57 19.73 2.79
N GLN A 92 -9.94 19.89 4.06
CA GLN A 92 -10.44 21.15 4.62
C GLN A 92 -9.40 21.90 5.47
N ALA A 93 -8.23 21.31 5.71
CA ALA A 93 -7.14 21.89 6.48
C ALA A 93 -6.32 22.89 5.64
#